data_AF-A0A7S2N919-F1
#
_entry.id   AF-A0A7S2N919-F1
#
_cell.length_a   1.000
_cell.length_b   1.000
_cell.length_c   1.000
_cell.angle_alpha   90.00
_cell.angle_beta   90.00
_cell.angle_gamma   90.00
#
_symmetry.space_group_name_H-M   'P 1'
#
loop_
_entity.id
_entity.type
_entity.pdbx_description
1 polymer ?
#
loop_
_entity_poly.entity_id
_entity_poly.type
_entity_poly.pdbx_seq_one_letter_code
_entity_poly.pdbx_strand_id
1 'polypeptide(L)'
;LPYNLVDKLQDAGINAADLKKLKDAGFNTSQSIVFAMRKDLLSIKGLSDQKVDKIVEAARKTTDAGFVTCTQLVSRQKSRFSLSTGAGKLDQMLGGGVESCSITELFGEFRCGKTQLC
;
A
#
# COMPACT_ATOMS: atom_id res chain seq x y z
N LEU A 1 6.47 -7.23 2.97
CA LEU A 1 5.09 -6.84 3.32
C LEU A 1 4.14 -7.46 2.31
N PRO A 2 3.18 -8.29 2.74
CA PRO A 2 2.30 -8.98 1.81
C PRO A 2 1.36 -7.98 1.13
N TYR A 3 1.48 -7.86 -0.19
CA TYR A 3 0.51 -7.20 -1.03
C TYR A 3 -0.16 -8.24 -1.95
N ASN A 4 -1.41 -7.98 -2.32
CA ASN A 4 -2.13 -8.83 -3.24
C ASN A 4 -2.38 -8.05 -4.53
N LEU A 5 -1.90 -8.58 -5.64
CA LEU A 5 -2.17 -8.02 -6.97
C LEU A 5 -3.66 -8.13 -7.27
N VAL A 6 -4.19 -7.12 -7.96
CA VAL A 6 -5.62 -7.05 -8.32
C VAL A 6 -6.07 -8.26 -9.17
N ASP A 7 -5.15 -8.91 -9.89
CA ASP A 7 -5.43 -10.13 -10.66
C ASP A 7 -5.92 -11.29 -9.79
N LYS A 8 -5.50 -11.36 -8.52
CA LYS A 8 -5.99 -12.40 -7.60
C LYS A 8 -7.49 -12.30 -7.33
N LEU A 9 -8.12 -11.15 -7.62
CA LEU A 9 -9.58 -11.01 -7.52
C LEU A 9 -10.33 -11.80 -8.59
N GLN A 10 -9.64 -12.29 -9.63
CA GLN A 10 -10.22 -13.20 -10.61
C GLN A 10 -10.68 -14.52 -9.96
N ASP A 11 -9.93 -15.03 -9.00
CA ASP A 11 -10.28 -16.22 -8.22
C ASP A 11 -11.53 -15.99 -7.35
N ALA A 12 -11.80 -14.73 -7.01
CA ALA A 12 -13.00 -14.31 -6.29
C ALA A 12 -14.19 -13.96 -7.23
N GLY A 13 -14.08 -14.29 -8.53
CA GLY A 13 -15.15 -14.13 -9.50
C GLY A 13 -15.27 -12.74 -10.14
N ILE A 14 -14.24 -11.89 -10.02
CA ILE A 14 -14.22 -10.60 -10.71
C ILE A 14 -13.77 -10.78 -12.17
N ASN A 15 -14.52 -10.20 -13.11
CA ASN A 15 -14.23 -10.32 -14.53
C ASN A 15 -12.92 -9.59 -14.91
N ALA A 16 -12.06 -10.25 -15.69
CA ALA A 16 -10.82 -9.68 -16.23
C ALA A 16 -10.99 -8.32 -16.91
N ALA A 17 -12.12 -8.07 -17.58
CA ALA A 17 -12.41 -6.77 -18.20
C ALA A 17 -12.58 -5.64 -17.17
N ASP A 18 -13.17 -5.94 -16.01
CA ASP A 18 -13.31 -4.98 -14.91
C ASP A 18 -11.98 -4.82 -14.14
N LEU A 19 -11.17 -5.88 -14.02
CA LEU A 19 -9.80 -5.80 -13.50
C LEU A 19 -8.90 -4.91 -14.35
N LYS A 20 -9.03 -4.98 -15.67
CA LYS A 20 -8.28 -4.11 -16.59
C LYS A 20 -8.63 -2.63 -16.37
N LYS A 21 -9.91 -2.29 -16.21
CA LYS A 21 -10.33 -0.91 -15.91
C LYS A 21 -9.76 -0.39 -14.58
N LEU A 22 -9.71 -1.26 -13.56
CA LEU A 22 -9.10 -0.92 -12.28
C LEU A 22 -7.60 -0.60 -12.45
N LYS A 23 -6.86 -1.45 -13.18
CA LYS A 23 -5.44 -1.21 -13.50
C LYS A 23 -5.22 0.06 -14.30
N ASP A 24 -6.01 0.28 -15.34
CA ASP A 24 -5.94 1.47 -16.18
C ASP A 24 -6.23 2.75 -15.38
N ALA A 25 -7.03 2.65 -14.30
CA ALA A 25 -7.28 3.73 -13.34
C ALA A 25 -6.24 3.83 -12.20
N GLY A 26 -5.20 2.99 -12.20
CA GLY A 26 -4.11 3.00 -11.21
C GLY A 26 -4.27 2.04 -10.02
N PHE A 27 -5.36 1.28 -9.95
CA PHE A 27 -5.63 0.32 -8.88
C PHE A 27 -5.02 -1.05 -9.17
N ASN A 28 -3.75 -1.23 -8.78
CA ASN A 28 -2.97 -2.44 -9.07
C ASN A 28 -2.98 -3.48 -7.95
N THR A 29 -3.48 -3.14 -6.75
CA THR A 29 -3.48 -4.03 -5.57
C THR A 29 -4.84 -4.08 -4.89
N SER A 30 -5.16 -5.19 -4.20
CA SER A 30 -6.37 -5.29 -3.38
C SER A 30 -6.44 -4.20 -2.31
N GLN A 31 -5.29 -3.86 -1.70
CA GLN A 31 -5.20 -2.75 -0.74
C GLN A 31 -5.62 -1.42 -1.35
N SER A 32 -5.17 -1.11 -2.59
CA SER A 32 -5.52 0.15 -3.25
C SER A 32 -7.03 0.31 -3.43
N ILE A 33 -7.77 -0.79 -3.62
CA ILE A 33 -9.23 -0.81 -3.72
C ILE A 33 -9.89 -0.64 -2.36
N VAL A 34 -9.42 -1.37 -1.34
CA VAL A 34 -10.00 -1.31 0.02
C VAL A 34 -9.82 0.06 0.66
N PHE A 35 -8.73 0.76 0.35
CA PHE A 35 -8.41 2.09 0.89
C PHE A 35 -8.94 3.25 0.04
N ALA A 36 -9.40 2.99 -1.18
CA ALA A 36 -10.00 4.00 -2.05
C ALA A 36 -11.35 4.49 -1.49
N MET A 37 -11.70 5.74 -1.77
CA MET A 37 -13.07 6.18 -1.55
C MET A 37 -13.99 5.55 -2.60
N ARG A 38 -15.20 5.15 -2.18
CA ARG A 38 -16.19 4.55 -3.10
C ARG A 38 -16.46 5.43 -4.32
N LYS A 39 -16.49 6.76 -4.14
CA LYS A 39 -16.69 7.73 -5.24
C LYS A 39 -15.61 7.63 -6.32
N ASP A 40 -14.37 7.31 -5.95
CA ASP A 40 -13.24 7.23 -6.88
C ASP A 40 -13.38 5.97 -7.73
N LEU A 41 -13.79 4.85 -7.12
CA LEU A 41 -14.08 3.61 -7.85
C LEU A 41 -15.28 3.76 -8.79
N LEU A 42 -16.31 4.50 -8.39
CA LEU A 42 -17.49 4.78 -9.22
C LEU A 42 -17.19 5.73 -10.39
N SER A 43 -16.15 6.56 -10.27
CA SER A 43 -15.72 7.43 -11.36
C SER A 43 -15.09 6.68 -12.54
N ILE A 44 -14.73 5.40 -12.35
CA ILE A 44 -14.15 4.55 -13.39
C ILE A 44 -15.24 4.17 -14.38
N LYS A 45 -15.07 4.62 -15.63
CA LYS A 45 -16.04 4.40 -16.71
C LYS A 45 -16.31 2.90 -16.92
N GLY A 46 -17.59 2.52 -16.83
CA GLY A 46 -18.03 1.13 -17.07
C GLY A 46 -17.98 0.22 -15.84
N LEU A 47 -17.77 0.78 -14.64
CA LEU A 47 -18.09 0.13 -13.36
C LEU A 47 -19.40 0.73 -12.82
N SER A 48 -20.38 -0.14 -12.53
CA SER A 48 -21.62 0.25 -11.87
C SER A 48 -21.50 0.05 -10.35
N ASP A 49 -22.43 0.61 -9.56
CA ASP A 49 -22.50 0.38 -8.11
C ASP A 49 -22.42 -1.10 -7.73
N GLN A 50 -23.23 -1.94 -8.38
CA GLN A 50 -23.23 -3.38 -8.12
C GLN A 50 -21.87 -4.04 -8.40
N LYS A 51 -21.13 -3.55 -9.40
CA LYS A 51 -19.78 -4.06 -9.70
C LYS A 51 -18.78 -3.60 -8.64
N VAL A 52 -18.82 -2.31 -8.28
CA VAL A 52 -17.96 -1.76 -7.24
C VAL A 52 -18.17 -2.48 -5.91
N ASP A 53 -19.41 -2.75 -5.52
CA ASP A 53 -19.72 -3.48 -4.29
C ASP A 53 -19.14 -4.90 -4.30
N LYS A 54 -19.28 -5.63 -5.41
CA LYS A 54 -18.68 -6.97 -5.58
C LYS A 54 -17.15 -6.93 -5.53
N ILE A 55 -16.53 -5.95 -6.19
CA ILE A 55 -15.08 -5.78 -6.24
C ILE A 55 -14.53 -5.46 -4.84
N VAL A 56 -15.15 -4.53 -4.13
CA VAL A 56 -14.73 -4.13 -2.77
C VAL A 56 -14.88 -5.29 -1.81
N GLU A 57 -15.98 -6.05 -1.88
CA GLU A 57 -16.19 -7.23 -1.04
C GLU A 57 -15.13 -8.32 -1.30
N ALA A 58 -14.82 -8.60 -2.57
CA ALA A 58 -13.75 -9.51 -2.95
C ALA A 58 -12.37 -9.02 -2.45
N ALA A 59 -12.08 -7.74 -2.60
CA ALA A 59 -10.83 -7.13 -2.15
C ALA A 59 -10.68 -7.17 -0.62
N ARG A 60 -11.78 -6.98 0.14
CA ARG A 60 -11.80 -7.09 1.60
C ARG A 60 -11.50 -8.50 2.08
N LYS A 61 -12.01 -9.55 1.41
CA LYS A 61 -11.71 -10.95 1.78
C LYS A 61 -10.25 -11.32 1.56
N THR A 62 -9.59 -10.66 0.61
CA THR A 62 -8.17 -10.89 0.31
C THR A 62 -7.23 -9.95 1.05
N THR A 63 -7.77 -9.00 1.82
CA THR A 63 -6.97 -8.00 2.56
C THR A 63 -7.27 -8.12 4.04
N ASP A 64 -6.23 -8.12 4.86
CA ASP A 64 -6.36 -8.17 6.33
C ASP A 64 -6.78 -6.79 6.87
N ALA A 65 -8.02 -6.39 6.56
CA ALA A 65 -8.63 -5.12 6.91
C ALA A 65 -9.67 -5.30 8.02
N GLY A 66 -9.42 -4.70 9.18
CA GLY A 66 -10.31 -4.79 10.33
C GLY A 66 -9.64 -4.34 11.62
N PHE A 67 -10.34 -4.53 12.74
CA PHE A 67 -9.76 -4.30 14.06
C PHE A 67 -8.77 -5.40 14.41
N VAL A 68 -7.65 -4.99 15.00
CA VAL A 68 -6.59 -5.88 15.46
C VAL A 68 -6.14 -5.47 16.85
N THR A 69 -5.64 -6.41 17.63
CA THR A 69 -5.09 -6.10 18.96
C THR A 69 -3.72 -5.42 18.84
N CYS A 70 -3.31 -4.71 19.89
CA CYS A 70 -1.97 -4.10 19.94
C CYS A 70 -0.86 -5.14 19.71
N THR A 71 -0.98 -6.32 20.33
CA THR A 71 -0.01 -7.42 20.18
C THR A 71 0.08 -7.92 18.73
N GLN A 72 -1.05 -8.05 18.04
CA GLN A 72 -1.07 -8.42 16.62
C GLN A 72 -0.41 -7.35 15.76
N LEU A 73 -0.70 -6.08 16.03
CA LEU A 73 -0.11 -4.95 15.33
C LEU A 73 1.42 -4.93 15.48
N VAL A 74 1.94 -5.07 16.69
CA VAL A 74 3.39 -5.14 16.96
C VAL A 74 4.03 -6.33 16.25
N SER A 75 3.37 -7.49 16.25
CA SER A 75 3.85 -8.67 15.50
C SER A 75 3.94 -8.40 13.99
N ARG A 76 2.95 -7.72 13.41
CA ARG A 76 2.97 -7.32 11.98
C ARG A 76 4.10 -6.33 11.68
N GLN A 77 4.40 -5.40 12.58
CA GLN A 77 5.49 -4.43 12.40
C GLN A 77 6.87 -5.08 12.31
N LYS A 78 7.07 -6.27 12.87
CA LYS A 78 8.33 -7.02 12.71
C LYS A 78 8.68 -7.39 11.26
N SER A 79 7.69 -7.32 10.34
CA SER A 79 7.92 -7.54 8.91
C SER A 79 8.41 -6.29 8.16
N ARG A 80 8.49 -5.13 8.84
CA ARG A 80 9.12 -3.93 8.30
C ARG A 80 10.62 -4.13 8.26
N PHE A 81 11.23 -3.59 7.21
CA PHE A 81 12.68 -3.50 7.06
C PHE A 81 13.09 -2.03 7.06
N SER A 82 14.38 -1.78 7.31
CA SER A 82 14.99 -0.46 7.22
C SER A 82 16.02 -0.45 6.09
N LEU A 83 16.06 0.63 5.32
CA LEU A 83 17.05 0.88 4.29
C LEU A 83 18.26 1.58 4.92
N SER A 84 19.45 1.04 4.73
CA SER A 84 20.68 1.69 5.18
C SER A 84 20.89 3.00 4.43
N THR A 85 21.34 4.03 5.14
CA THR A 85 21.78 5.31 4.59
C THR A 85 23.18 5.25 3.98
N GLY A 86 23.87 4.10 4.09
CA GLY A 86 25.28 3.95 3.74
C GLY A 86 26.26 4.52 4.79
N ALA A 87 25.74 5.18 5.84
CA ALA A 87 26.53 5.75 6.92
C ALA A 87 26.14 5.11 8.28
N GLY A 88 26.99 4.23 8.81
CA GLY A 88 26.67 3.44 10.00
C GLY A 88 26.29 4.25 11.25
N LYS A 89 26.87 5.44 11.46
CA LYS A 89 26.48 6.33 12.57
C LYS A 89 25.08 6.92 12.39
N LEU A 90 24.70 7.25 11.15
CA LEU A 90 23.38 7.76 10.84
C LEU A 90 22.34 6.66 10.96
N ASP A 91 22.65 5.45 10.47
CA ASP A 91 21.79 4.28 10.65
C ASP A 91 21.55 3.97 12.13
N GLN A 92 22.59 4.03 12.96
CA GLN A 92 22.46 3.87 14.41
C GLN A 92 21.54 4.95 15.03
N MET A 93 21.69 6.20 14.60
CA MET A 93 20.83 7.31 15.08
C MET A 93 19.37 7.12 14.67
N LEU A 94 19.12 6.54 13.49
CA LEU A 94 17.78 6.23 12.97
C LEU A 94 17.23 4.88 13.48
N GLY A 95 17.97 4.15 14.32
CA GLY A 95 17.52 2.85 14.83
C GLY A 95 17.57 1.72 13.80
N GLY A 96 18.47 1.79 12.82
CA GLY A 96 18.70 0.78 11.78
C GLY A 96 18.60 1.28 10.35
N GLY A 97 18.36 2.58 10.14
CA GLY A 97 18.20 3.21 8.82
C GLY A 97 16.80 3.78 8.58
N VAL A 98 16.45 4.04 7.33
CA VAL A 98 15.15 4.60 6.92
C VAL A 98 14.08 3.50 6.91
N GLU A 99 13.05 3.62 7.75
CA GLU A 99 12.03 2.59 7.93
C GLU A 99 11.09 2.47 6.71
N SER A 100 10.77 1.24 6.31
CA SER A 100 9.67 0.95 5.36
C SER A 100 8.29 1.20 5.99
N CYS A 101 7.26 1.43 5.15
CA CYS A 101 5.88 1.73 5.58
C CYS A 101 5.71 3.04 6.37
N SER A 102 6.65 3.96 6.29
CA SER A 102 6.54 5.32 6.82
C SER A 102 7.11 6.32 5.83
N ILE A 103 6.78 7.60 6.04
CA ILE A 103 7.39 8.71 5.31
C ILE A 103 8.44 9.31 6.23
N THR A 104 9.69 9.37 5.76
CA THR A 104 10.80 10.01 6.46
C THR A 104 11.18 11.28 5.70
N GLU A 105 11.11 12.43 6.36
CA GLU A 105 11.47 13.72 5.78
C GLU A 105 12.92 14.09 6.14
N LEU A 106 13.65 14.64 5.16
CA LEU A 106 15.01 15.14 5.35
C LEU A 106 15.07 16.64 5.06
N PHE A 107 15.25 17.44 6.11
CA PHE A 107 15.25 18.91 6.04
C PHE A 107 16.59 19.49 6.53
N GLY A 108 16.99 20.64 5.96
CA GLY A 108 18.21 21.37 6.32
C GLY A 108 18.60 22.43 5.29
N GLU A 109 19.62 23.23 5.58
CA GLU A 109 20.08 24.33 4.71
C GLU A 109 20.69 23.85 3.37
N PHE A 110 20.97 24.81 2.48
CA PHE A 110 21.69 24.53 1.23
C PHE A 110 23.05 23.88 1.53
N ARG A 111 23.44 22.88 0.73
CA ARG A 111 24.68 22.09 0.87
C ARG A 111 24.80 21.22 2.14
N CYS A 112 23.70 20.90 2.81
CA CYS A 112 23.71 19.93 3.93
C CYS A 112 23.55 18.45 3.52
N GLY A 113 23.87 18.06 2.27
CA GLY A 113 23.92 16.65 1.86
C GLY A 113 22.59 15.99 1.47
N LYS A 114 21.47 16.72 1.43
CA LYS A 114 20.14 16.15 1.15
C LYS A 114 20.06 15.40 -0.19
N THR A 115 20.51 16.03 -1.28
CA THR A 115 20.50 15.44 -2.64
C THR A 115 21.57 14.36 -2.84
N GLN A 116 22.54 14.24 -1.93
CA GLN A 116 23.52 13.17 -1.98
C GLN A 116 23.00 11.90 -1.29
N LEU A 117 22.06 12.06 -0.35
CA LEU A 117 21.42 10.95 0.34
C LEU A 117 20.23 10.36 -0.44
N CYS A 118 19.48 11.20 -1.17
CA CYS A 118 18.31 10.81 -1.97
C CYS A 118 18.66 10.69 -3.46
#